data_AF-A0A950WD42-F1
#
_entry.id   AF-A0A950WD42-F1
#
_cell.length_a   1.000
_cell.length_b   1.000
_cell.length_c   1.000
_cell.angle_alpha   90.00
_cell.angle_beta   90.00
_cell.angle_gamma   90.00
#
_symmetry.space_group_name_H-M   'P 1'
#
loop_
_entity.id
_entity.type
_entity.pdbx_description
1 polymer ?
#
loop_
_entity_poly.entity_id
_entity_poly.type
_entity_poly.pdbx_seq_one_letter_code
_entity_poly.pdbx_strand_id
1 'polypeptide(L)' 'MFQPNVEQLPLFMQIMTMHMGYMASQAIRTAAELRLADLVQEGPKSTAALASATGTHEGNLYRLLRALVSLGVFSEP' A
#
# COMPACT_ATOMS: atom_id res chain seq x y z
N MET A 1 32.99 18.08 11.01
CA MET A 1 32.72 17.64 9.63
C MET A 1 31.46 18.37 9.18
N PHE A 2 31.61 19.51 8.49
CA PHE A 2 30.49 20.15 7.81
C PHE A 2 30.08 19.20 6.69
N GLN A 3 28.90 18.60 6.79
CA GLN A 3 28.36 17.88 5.65
C GLN A 3 28.12 18.92 4.55
N PRO A 4 28.71 18.76 3.35
CA PRO A 4 28.46 19.66 2.25
C PRO A 4 26.96 19.60 1.94
N ASN A 5 26.41 20.76 1.59
CA ASN A 5 25.02 21.02 1.31
C ASN A 5 24.37 19.88 0.48
N VAL A 6 23.74 18.92 1.16
CA VAL A 6 22.67 18.13 0.55
C VAL A 6 21.59 19.17 0.36
N GLU A 7 21.35 19.63 -0.87
CA GLU A 7 20.26 20.59 -1.14
C GLU A 7 19.03 20.06 -0.43
N GLN A 8 18.66 20.72 0.68
CA GLN A 8 17.54 20.29 1.48
C GLN A 8 16.34 20.35 0.56
N LEU A 9 15.76 19.19 0.27
CA LEU A 9 14.56 19.12 -0.56
C LEU A 9 13.56 20.15 -0.03
N PRO A 10 12.82 20.86 -0.89
CA PRO A 10 11.85 21.84 -0.45
C PRO A 10 10.96 21.24 0.65
N LEU A 11 10.60 22.02 1.68
CA LEU A 11 9.86 21.53 2.87
C LEU A 11 8.63 20.68 2.48
N PHE A 12 7.91 21.10 1.44
CA PHE A 12 6.79 20.34 0.87
C PHE A 12 7.19 18.91 0.48
N MET A 13 8.32 18.72 -0.18
CA MET A 13 8.82 17.42 -0.62
C MET A 13 9.25 16.54 0.57
N GLN A 14 9.82 17.13 1.63
CA GLN A 14 10.13 16.40 2.86
C GLN A 14 8.85 15.90 3.55
N ILE A 15 7.85 16.77 3.68
CA ILE A 15 6.53 16.40 4.24
C ILE A 15 5.87 15.31 3.39
N MET A 16 5.87 15.45 2.06
CA MET A 16 5.29 14.45 1.16
C MET A 16 6.01 13.10 1.26
N THR A 17 7.34 13.10 1.41
CA THR A 17 8.10 11.85 1.59
C THR A 17 7.67 11.12 2.86
N MET A 18 7.56 11.83 3.99
CA MET A 18 7.10 11.25 5.26
C MET A 18 5.64 10.78 5.16
N HIS A 19 4.77 11.58 4.55
CA HIS A 19 3.37 11.22 4.34
C HIS A 19 3.22 9.95 3.50
N MET A 20 4.00 9.82 2.42
CA MET A 20 3.97 8.62 1.58
C MET A 20 4.47 7.38 2.32
N GLY A 21 5.52 7.51 3.14
CA GLY A 21 5.99 6.41 4.01
C GLY A 21 4.93 5.96 5.02
N TYR A 22 4.20 6.92 5.62
CA TYR A 22 3.07 6.62 6.49
C TYR A 22 1.94 5.90 5.74
N MET A 23 1.56 6.40 4.56
CA MET A 23 0.52 5.79 3.73
C MET A 23 0.87 4.35 3.32
N ALA A 24 2.13 4.10 2.94
CA ALA A 24 2.61 2.75 2.62
C ALA A 24 2.51 1.83 3.84
N SER A 25 2.95 2.30 5.01
CA SER A 25 2.87 1.53 6.26
C SER A 25 1.42 1.17 6.63
N GLN A 26 0.50 2.13 6.48
CA GLN A 26 -0.92 1.90 6.73
C GLN A 26 -1.54 0.91 5.74
N ALA A 27 -1.20 1.02 4.44
CA ALA A 27 -1.69 0.08 3.43
C ALA A 27 -1.24 -1.36 3.74
N ILE A 28 0.03 -1.55 4.10
CA ILE A 28 0.57 -2.86 4.48
C ILE A 28 -0.13 -3.39 5.73
N ARG A 29 -0.32 -2.54 6.75
CA ARG A 29 -1.02 -2.91 7.98
C ARG A 29 -2.45 -3.36 7.70
N THR A 30 -3.21 -2.59 6.92
CA THR A 30 -4.60 -2.94 6.57
C THR A 30 -4.65 -4.26 5.79
N ALA A 31 -3.74 -4.51 4.86
CA ALA A 31 -3.70 -5.78 4.14
C ALA A 31 -3.42 -6.98 5.07
N ALA A 32 -2.56 -6.79 6.07
CA ALA A 32 -2.27 -7.79 7.08
C ALA A 32 -3.48 -8.03 8.02
N GLU A 33 -4.14 -6.97 8.50
CA GLU A 33 -5.37 -7.05 9.32
C GLU A 33 -6.50 -7.79 8.58
N LEU A 34 -6.64 -7.56 7.27
CA LEU A 34 -7.60 -8.24 6.41
C LEU A 34 -7.14 -9.63 5.93
N ARG A 35 -5.93 -10.05 6.28
CA ARG A 35 -5.32 -11.34 5.89
C ARG A 35 -5.36 -11.60 4.38
N LEU A 36 -5.14 -10.54 3.58
CA LEU A 36 -5.27 -10.63 2.12
C LEU A 36 -4.29 -11.61 1.48
N ALA A 37 -3.07 -11.73 2.03
CA ALA A 37 -2.07 -12.68 1.54
C ALA A 37 -2.53 -14.14 1.66
N ASP A 38 -3.19 -14.49 2.78
CA ASP A 38 -3.74 -15.82 3.00
C ASP A 38 -4.86 -16.12 1.99
N LEU A 39 -5.70 -15.12 1.68
CA LEU A 39 -6.83 -15.29 0.76
C LEU A 39 -6.40 -15.57 -0.68
N VAL A 40 -5.21 -15.13 -1.09
CA VAL A 40 -4.66 -15.33 -2.46
C VAL A 40 -3.58 -16.40 -2.52
N GLN A 41 -3.31 -17.12 -1.42
CA GLN A 41 -2.25 -18.13 -1.34
C GLN A 41 -2.43 -19.24 -2.39
N GLU A 42 -3.68 -19.61 -2.69
CA GLU A 42 -4.03 -20.65 -3.67
C GLU A 42 -4.07 -20.12 -5.12
N GLY A 43 -3.94 -18.81 -5.31
CA GLY A 43 -3.92 -18.16 -6.62
C GLY A 43 -4.63 -16.80 -6.66
N PRO A 44 -4.56 -16.12 -7.82
CA PRO A 44 -5.18 -14.81 -8.02
C PRO A 44 -6.69 -14.82 -7.74
N LYS A 45 -7.19 -13.78 -7.08
CA LYS A 45 -8.62 -13.57 -6.83
C LYS A 45 -9.06 -12.20 -7.30
N SER A 46 -10.31 -12.11 -7.75
CA SER A 46 -10.91 -10.82 -8.09
C SER A 46 -11.08 -9.96 -6.83
N THR A 47 -11.06 -8.64 -7.01
CA THR A 47 -11.32 -7.73 -5.90
C THR A 47 -12.70 -7.95 -5.30
N ALA A 48 -13.73 -8.25 -6.10
CA ALA A 48 -15.06 -8.61 -5.62
C ALA A 48 -15.04 -9.82 -4.67
N ALA A 49 -14.30 -10.88 -5.01
CA ALA A 49 -14.19 -12.07 -4.16
C ALA A 49 -13.47 -11.76 -2.83
N LEU A 50 -12.39 -10.98 -2.88
CA LEU A 50 -11.67 -10.55 -1.68
C LEU A 50 -12.52 -9.61 -0.81
N ALA A 51 -13.29 -8.71 -1.42
CA ALA A 51 -14.18 -7.79 -0.72
C ALA A 51 -15.28 -8.54 0.03
N SER A 52 -15.90 -9.53 -0.62
CA SER A 52 -16.87 -10.43 0.01
C SER A 52 -16.26 -11.21 1.17
N ALA A 53 -15.08 -11.79 1.00
CA ALA A 53 -14.41 -12.58 2.04
C ALA A 53 -13.98 -11.75 3.26
N THR A 54 -13.70 -10.46 3.06
CA THR A 54 -13.20 -9.55 4.11
C THR A 54 -14.28 -8.62 4.69
N GLY A 55 -15.50 -8.66 4.14
CA GLY A 55 -16.57 -7.73 4.53
C GLY A 55 -16.25 -6.27 4.21
N THR A 56 -15.43 -6.00 3.19
CA THR A 56 -15.01 -4.66 2.80
C THR A 56 -15.75 -4.15 1.57
N HIS A 57 -15.73 -2.83 1.36
CA HIS A 57 -16.25 -2.24 0.14
C HIS A 57 -15.28 -2.48 -1.02
N GLU A 58 -15.77 -3.08 -2.11
CA GLU A 58 -14.94 -3.49 -3.26
C GLU A 58 -14.09 -2.35 -3.82
N GLY A 59 -14.68 -1.17 -4.07
CA GLY A 59 -13.94 -0.03 -4.62
C GLY A 59 -12.83 0.51 -3.69
N ASN A 60 -12.98 0.35 -2.37
CA ASN A 60 -11.95 0.77 -1.42
C ASN A 60 -10.83 -0.26 -1.36
N LEU A 61 -11.19 -1.54 -1.37
CA LEU A 61 -10.24 -2.63 -1.44
C LEU A 61 -9.44 -2.61 -2.75
N TYR A 62 -10.08 -2.27 -3.88
CA TYR A 62 -9.40 -2.08 -5.17
C TYR A 62 -8.28 -1.04 -5.06
N ARG A 63 -8.59 0.13 -4.49
CA ARG A 63 -7.61 1.22 -4.33
C ARG A 63 -6.45 0.81 -3.41
N LEU A 64 -6.74 0.06 -2.34
CA LEU A 64 -5.72 -0.48 -1.45
C LEU A 64 -4.81 -1.47 -2.20
N LEU A 65 -5.40 -2.45 -2.90
CA LEU A 65 -4.65 -3.45 -3.67
C LEU A 65 -3.80 -2.79 -4.75
N ARG A 66 -4.34 -1.81 -5.48
CA ARG A 66 -3.60 -1.05 -6.50
C ARG A 66 -2.41 -0.30 -5.91
N ALA A 67 -2.56 0.29 -4.72
CA ALA A 67 -1.44 0.94 -4.02
C ALA A 67 -0.36 -0.09 -3.64
N LEU A 68 -0.76 -1.27 -3.17
CA LEU A 68 0.16 -2.33 -2.78
C LEU A 68 0.83 -3.03 -3.97
N VAL A 69 0.19 -3.07 -5.14
CA VAL A 69 0.81 -3.48 -6.41
C VAL A 69 1.92 -2.50 -6.79
N SER A 70 1.67 -1.19 -6.72
CA SER A 70 2.70 -0.17 -6.97
C SER A 70 3.88 -0.24 -5.99
N LEU A 71 3.68 -0.80 -4.80
CA LEU A 71 4.72 -1.04 -3.80
C LEU A 71 5.40 -2.42 -3.95
N GLY A 72 4.97 -3.25 -4.90
CA GLY A 72 5.52 -4.59 -5.14
C GLY A 72 5.11 -5.66 -4.10
N VAL A 73 4.07 -5.39 -3.30
CA VAL A 73 3.57 -6.34 -2.28
C VAL A 73 2.60 -7.36 -2.89
N PHE A 74 1.78 -6.92 -3.84
CA PHE A 74 0.89 -7.77 -4.64
C PHE A 74 1.21 -7.60 -6.14
N SER A 75 0.61 -8.43 -6.98
CA SER A 75 0.65 -8.29 -8.44
C SER A 75 -0.77 -8.40 -9.01
N GLU A 76 -0.97 -7.79 -10.17
CA GLU A 76 -2.15 -7.97 -11.03
C GLU A 76 -1.68 -8.54 -12.39
N PRO A 77 -2.48 -9.38 -13.06
CA PRO A 77 -2.18 -9.89 -14.39
C PRO A 77 -2.08 -8.81 -15.47
#